data_AF-A0A372JHP0-F1
#
_entry.id   AF-A0A372JHP0-F1
#
_cell.length_a   1.000
_cell.length_b   1.000
_cell.length_c   1.000
_cell.angle_alpha   90.00
_cell.angle_beta   90.00
_cell.angle_gamma   90.00
#
_symmetry.space_group_name_H-M   'P 1'
#
loop_
_entity.id
_entity.type
_entity.pdbx_description
1 polymer ?
#
loop_
_entity_poly.entity_id
_entity_poly.type
_entity_poly.pdbx_seq_one_letter_code
_entity_poly.pdbx_strand_id
1 'polypeptide(L)'
;MSRRTGVSVRTIRFYCDEGLLVPLRSGGGHRRFGPDAVERLRTVRRLRSLGMGLRAIQAVLAGEDDLGEAIARERAAVDAELSALAWRSAVLRAAQEGDPAGRAARLDLLAAAA
;
A
#
# COMPACT_ATOMS: atom_id res chain seq x y z
N MET A 1 3.23 22.61 -10.65
CA MET A 1 2.85 21.23 -10.28
C MET A 1 3.76 20.73 -9.16
N SER A 2 5.02 20.39 -9.44
CA SER A 2 5.99 19.88 -8.44
C SER A 2 6.10 20.72 -7.15
N ARG A 3 6.34 22.03 -7.25
CA ARG A 3 6.37 22.93 -6.07
C ARG A 3 5.05 23.03 -5.31
N ARG A 4 3.90 22.83 -5.98
CA ARG A 4 2.55 22.94 -5.39
C ARG A 4 2.12 21.64 -4.69
N THR A 5 2.66 20.51 -5.10
CA THR A 5 2.29 19.18 -4.60
C THR A 5 3.38 18.55 -3.73
N GLY A 6 4.59 19.11 -3.74
CA GLY A 6 5.78 18.54 -3.10
C GLY A 6 6.27 17.26 -3.79
N VAL A 7 5.77 16.95 -4.99
CA VAL A 7 6.09 15.72 -5.71
C VAL A 7 7.12 16.00 -6.77
N SER A 8 8.16 15.15 -6.83
CA SER A 8 9.19 15.27 -7.86
C SER A 8 8.59 15.16 -9.28
N VAL A 9 9.21 15.83 -10.25
CA VAL A 9 8.81 15.72 -11.66
C VAL A 9 8.87 14.25 -12.13
N ARG A 10 9.84 13.48 -11.66
CA ARG A 10 9.98 12.05 -11.95
C ARG A 10 8.74 11.27 -11.49
N THR A 11 8.29 11.48 -10.26
CA THR A 11 7.11 10.82 -9.70
C THR A 11 5.83 11.26 -10.42
N ILE A 12 5.72 12.53 -10.80
CA ILE A 12 4.58 13.01 -11.62
C ILE A 12 4.55 12.30 -12.98
N ARG A 13 5.71 12.13 -13.64
CA ARG A 13 5.80 11.38 -14.90
C ARG A 13 5.40 9.93 -14.71
N PHE A 14 5.95 9.27 -13.70
CA PHE A 14 5.59 7.91 -13.33
C PHE A 14 4.07 7.76 -13.14
N TYR A 15 3.41 8.62 -12.38
CA TYR A 15 1.96 8.57 -12.23
C TYR A 15 1.18 8.87 -13.51
N CYS A 16 1.71 9.67 -14.43
CA CYS A 16 1.09 9.81 -15.74
C CYS A 16 1.21 8.53 -16.58
N ASP A 17 2.38 7.89 -16.53
CA ASP A 17 2.65 6.70 -17.33
C ASP A 17 1.84 5.51 -16.78
N GLU A 18 1.62 5.46 -15.46
CA GLU A 18 0.66 4.58 -14.78
C GLU A 18 -0.81 5.04 -14.92
N GLY A 19 -1.15 6.06 -15.72
CA GLY A 19 -2.54 6.49 -15.92
C GLY A 19 -3.24 7.13 -14.70
N LEU A 20 -2.54 7.30 -13.58
CA LEU A 20 -3.04 7.97 -12.37
C LEU A 20 -3.22 9.48 -12.55
N LEU A 21 -2.51 10.07 -13.52
CA LEU A 21 -2.63 11.49 -13.87
C LEU A 21 -2.73 11.66 -15.39
N VAL A 22 -3.82 12.27 -15.86
CA VAL A 22 -3.98 12.57 -17.29
C VAL A 22 -3.49 14.00 -17.56
N PRO A 23 -2.40 14.19 -18.34
CA PRO A 23 -1.94 15.53 -18.69
C PRO A 23 -2.73 16.10 -19.86
N LEU A 24 -2.97 17.40 -19.84
CA LEU A 24 -3.35 18.15 -21.03
C LEU A 24 -2.09 18.37 -21.88
N ARG A 25 -2.18 18.18 -23.20
CA ARG A 25 -1.07 18.48 -24.11
C ARG A 25 -1.18 19.93 -24.58
N SER A 26 -0.11 20.71 -24.38
CA SER A 26 0.00 22.04 -25.00
C SER A 26 0.35 21.94 -26.48
N GLY A 27 0.11 23.00 -27.25
CA GLY A 27 0.45 23.05 -28.68
C GLY A 27 1.91 22.76 -29.04
N GLY A 28 2.84 22.90 -28.07
CA GLY A 28 4.25 22.52 -28.22
C GLY A 28 4.60 21.15 -27.62
N GLY A 29 3.65 20.23 -27.42
CA GLY A 29 3.90 18.86 -26.95
C GLY A 29 4.14 18.67 -25.44
N HIS A 30 4.26 19.76 -24.68
CA HIS A 30 4.51 19.71 -23.23
C HIS A 30 3.26 19.27 -22.45
N ARG A 31 3.47 18.44 -21.40
CA ARG A 31 2.43 18.02 -20.44
C ARG A 31 2.06 19.20 -19.52
N ARG A 32 0.78 19.58 -19.50
CA ARG A 32 0.21 20.60 -18.60
C ARG A 32 -0.77 19.96 -17.63
N PHE A 33 -0.79 20.48 -16.41
CA PHE A 33 -1.61 19.98 -15.31
C PHE A 33 -2.39 21.13 -14.70
N GLY A 34 -3.73 21.03 -14.74
CA GLY A 34 -4.63 21.97 -14.11
C GLY A 34 -4.73 21.77 -12.59
N PRO A 35 -5.59 22.55 -11.91
CA PRO A 35 -5.87 22.40 -10.49
C PRO A 35 -6.34 20.98 -10.11
N ASP A 36 -7.15 20.33 -10.93
CA ASP A 36 -7.68 18.98 -10.64
C ASP A 36 -6.57 17.92 -10.52
N ALA A 37 -5.51 18.06 -11.32
CA ALA A 37 -4.35 17.18 -11.24
C ALA A 37 -3.57 17.36 -9.92
N VAL A 38 -3.64 18.55 -9.30
CA VAL A 38 -3.04 18.79 -7.98
C VAL A 38 -3.85 18.05 -6.90
N GLU A 39 -5.17 18.16 -6.92
CA GLU A 39 -6.03 17.44 -5.96
C GLU A 39 -5.94 15.93 -6.14
N ARG A 40 -5.99 15.44 -7.38
CA ARG A 40 -5.80 14.02 -7.70
C ARG A 40 -4.48 13.50 -7.16
N LEU A 41 -3.38 14.24 -7.35
CA LEU A 41 -2.08 13.85 -6.82
C LEU A 41 -2.02 13.86 -5.29
N ARG A 42 -2.68 14.80 -4.62
CA ARG A 42 -2.80 14.81 -3.15
C ARG A 42 -3.56 13.58 -2.66
N THR A 43 -4.62 13.18 -3.34
CA THR A 43 -5.38 11.96 -3.02
C THR A 43 -4.55 10.71 -3.22
N VAL A 44 -3.87 10.56 -4.38
CA VAL A 44 -2.95 9.44 -4.63
C VAL A 44 -1.91 9.34 -3.51
N ARG A 45 -1.29 10.45 -3.11
CA ARG A 45 -0.29 10.44 -2.02
C ARG A 45 -0.86 9.98 -0.69
N ARG A 46 -2.04 10.49 -0.30
CA ARG A 46 -2.70 10.11 0.95
C ARG A 46 -2.99 8.61 0.98
N LEU A 47 -3.55 8.07 -0.10
CA LEU A 47 -3.82 6.63 -0.18
C LEU A 47 -2.55 5.80 -0.20
N ARG A 48 -1.50 6.24 -0.92
CA ARG A 48 -0.19 5.57 -0.90
C ARG A 48 0.47 5.58 0.47
N SER A 49 0.31 6.64 1.27
CA SER A 49 0.83 6.68 2.65
C SER A 49 0.09 5.73 3.59
N LEU A 50 -1.10 5.27 3.21
CA LEU A 50 -1.88 4.27 3.96
C LEU A 50 -1.59 2.83 3.49
N GLY A 51 -0.58 2.61 2.65
CA GLY A 51 -0.21 1.27 2.15
C GLY A 51 -0.88 0.87 0.84
N MET A 52 -1.98 1.53 0.47
CA MET A 52 -2.80 1.13 -0.69
C MET A 52 -1.99 1.02 -1.99
N GLY A 53 -2.19 -0.08 -2.71
CA GLY A 53 -1.57 -0.34 -4.01
C GLY A 53 -2.02 0.61 -5.12
N LEU A 54 -1.16 0.86 -6.12
CA LEU A 54 -1.49 1.78 -7.23
C LEU A 54 -2.72 1.34 -8.03
N ARG A 55 -2.93 0.04 -8.22
CA ARG A 55 -4.10 -0.50 -8.92
C ARG A 55 -5.42 -0.19 -8.20
N ALA A 56 -5.47 -0.40 -6.87
CA ALA A 56 -6.65 -0.06 -6.07
C ALA A 56 -6.92 1.45 -6.12
N ILE A 57 -5.86 2.27 -6.03
CA ILE A 57 -5.98 3.73 -6.17
C ILE A 57 -6.51 4.13 -7.56
N GLN A 58 -6.07 3.46 -8.63
CA GLN A 58 -6.59 3.71 -9.99
C GLN A 58 -8.09 3.43 -10.07
N ALA A 59 -8.54 2.27 -9.59
CA ALA A 59 -9.95 1.88 -9.62
C ALA A 59 -10.84 2.86 -8.84
N VAL A 60 -10.42 3.24 -7.63
CA VAL A 60 -11.13 4.25 -6.82
C VAL A 60 -11.18 5.61 -7.54
N LEU A 61 -10.08 6.04 -8.15
CA LEU A 61 -10.03 7.32 -8.85
C LEU A 61 -10.72 7.32 -10.22
N ALA A 62 -11.04 6.13 -10.76
CA ALA A 62 -11.87 5.94 -11.96
C ALA A 62 -13.37 5.80 -11.61
N GLY A 63 -13.71 5.66 -10.33
CA GLY A 63 -15.08 5.37 -9.88
C GLY A 63 -15.50 3.93 -10.12
N GLU A 64 -14.56 3.04 -10.44
CA GLU A 64 -14.79 1.61 -10.63
C GLU A 64 -14.89 0.86 -9.29
N ASP A 65 -14.45 1.50 -8.21
CA ASP A 65 -14.37 0.94 -6.86
C ASP A 65 -14.71 2.02 -5.84
N ASP A 66 -15.42 1.65 -4.78
CA ASP A 66 -15.74 2.58 -3.70
C ASP A 66 -14.52 2.77 -2.78
N LEU A 67 -14.30 4.01 -2.35
CA LEU A 67 -13.15 4.34 -1.50
C LEU A 67 -13.27 3.65 -0.13
N GLY A 68 -14.48 3.57 0.44
CA GLY A 68 -14.72 2.93 1.73
C GLY A 68 -14.46 1.43 1.67
N GLU A 69 -15.00 0.76 0.65
CA GLU A 69 -14.75 -0.66 0.33
C GLU A 69 -13.26 -0.96 0.13
N ALA A 70 -12.56 -0.14 -0.65
CA ALA A 70 -11.12 -0.30 -0.88
C ALA A 70 -10.30 -0.15 0.41
N ILE A 71 -10.63 0.84 1.26
CA ILE A 71 -9.99 1.01 2.58
C ILE A 71 -10.30 -0.19 3.49
N ALA A 72 -11.54 -0.68 3.50
CA ALA A 72 -11.94 -1.81 4.32
C ALA A 72 -11.17 -3.09 3.92
N ARG A 73 -10.99 -3.35 2.61
CA ARG A 73 -10.17 -4.46 2.12
C ARG A 73 -8.70 -4.33 2.49
N GLU A 74 -8.11 -3.14 2.34
CA GLU A 74 -6.72 -2.91 2.75
C GLU A 74 -6.55 -3.14 4.26
N ARG A 75 -7.47 -2.61 5.07
CA ARG A 75 -7.47 -2.84 6.52
C ARG A 75 -7.58 -4.33 6.86
N ALA A 76 -8.49 -5.06 6.23
CA ALA A 76 -8.64 -6.50 6.47
C ALA A 76 -7.36 -7.28 6.13
N ALA A 77 -6.65 -6.89 5.07
CA ALA A 77 -5.37 -7.49 4.72
C ALA A 77 -4.30 -7.23 5.79
N VAL A 78 -4.21 -5.97 6.27
CA VAL A 78 -3.29 -5.60 7.37
C VAL A 78 -3.63 -6.35 8.67
N ASP A 79 -4.92 -6.45 9.02
CA ASP A 79 -5.37 -7.16 10.22
C ASP A 79 -5.02 -8.66 10.16
N ALA A 80 -5.11 -9.27 8.97
CA ALA A 80 -4.69 -10.66 8.74
C ALA A 80 -3.17 -10.83 8.87
N GLU A 81 -2.37 -9.92 8.31
CA GLU A 81 -0.91 -9.95 8.44
C GLU A 81 -0.47 -9.75 9.90
N LEU A 82 -1.08 -8.80 10.62
CA LEU A 82 -0.84 -8.60 12.06
C LEU A 82 -1.14 -9.85 12.86
N SER A 83 -2.25 -10.53 12.57
CA SER A 83 -2.62 -11.79 13.24
C SER A 83 -1.60 -12.90 12.99
N ALA A 84 -1.14 -13.05 11.74
CA ALA A 84 -0.11 -14.02 11.38
C ALA A 84 1.24 -13.73 12.06
N LEU A 85 1.66 -12.46 12.09
CA LEU A 85 2.88 -12.02 12.76
C LEU A 85 2.80 -12.19 14.28
N ALA A 86 1.64 -11.90 14.89
CA ALA A 86 1.41 -12.10 16.32
C ALA A 86 1.51 -13.58 16.68
N TRP A 87 0.88 -14.46 15.90
CA TRP A 87 0.99 -15.91 16.07
C TRP A 87 2.44 -16.38 15.97
N ARG A 88 3.17 -15.96 14.92
CA ARG A 88 4.58 -16.32 14.73
C ARG A 88 5.46 -15.84 15.89
N SER A 89 5.22 -14.62 16.38
CA SER A 89 5.93 -14.08 17.54
C SER A 89 5.67 -14.90 18.80
N ALA A 90 4.43 -15.36 19.03
CA ALA A 90 4.08 -16.19 20.17
C ALA A 90 4.77 -17.56 20.11
N VAL A 91 4.79 -18.19 18.93
CA VAL A 91 5.52 -19.45 18.67
C VAL A 91 7.01 -19.31 18.97
N LEU A 92 7.64 -18.25 18.46
CA LEU A 92 9.07 -18.00 18.69
C LEU A 92 9.38 -17.74 20.17
N ARG A 93 8.53 -16.99 20.87
CA ARG A 93 8.67 -16.77 22.33
C ARG A 93 8.57 -18.08 23.10
N ALA A 94 7.59 -18.92 22.80
CA ALA A 94 7.43 -20.22 23.46
C ALA A 94 8.62 -21.16 23.22
N ALA A 95 9.23 -21.11 22.03
CA ALA A 95 10.45 -21.86 21.74
C ALA A 95 11.68 -21.31 22.50
N GLN A 96 11.76 -19.99 22.68
CA GLN A 96 12.86 -19.35 23.41
C GLN A 96 12.83 -19.69 24.91
N GLU A 97 11.65 -19.64 25.55
CA GLU A 97 11.47 -19.84 26.99
C GLU A 97 11.57 -21.31 27.44
N GLY A 98 11.52 -22.27 26.51
CA GLY A 98 11.66 -23.69 26.82
C GLY A 98 13.08 -24.12 27.20
N ASP A 99 13.18 -25.17 28.03
CA ASP A 99 14.44 -25.86 28.33
C ASP A 99 15.17 -26.33 27.04
N PRO A 100 16.51 -26.24 26.95
CA PRO A 100 17.26 -26.58 25.73
C PRO A 100 16.99 -28.00 25.21
N ALA A 101 16.72 -28.98 26.08
CA ALA A 101 16.47 -30.35 25.65
C ALA A 101 15.07 -30.55 25.04
N GLY A 102 14.09 -29.74 25.41
CA GLY A 102 12.71 -29.81 24.90
C GLY A 102 12.42 -28.87 23.72
N ARG A 103 13.38 -28.04 23.32
CA ARG A 103 13.18 -26.97 22.31
C ARG A 103 12.89 -27.52 20.92
N ALA A 104 13.56 -28.60 20.50
CA ALA A 104 13.34 -29.24 19.19
C ALA A 104 11.93 -29.85 19.08
N ALA A 105 11.52 -30.67 20.03
CA ALA A 105 10.19 -31.28 20.05
C ALA A 105 9.04 -30.25 20.08
N ARG A 106 9.25 -29.10 20.74
CA ARG A 106 8.26 -28.02 20.78
C ARG A 106 8.20 -27.24 19.45
N LEU A 107 9.32 -27.06 18.76
CA LEU A 107 9.33 -26.47 17.41
C LEU A 107 8.59 -27.36 16.42
N ASP A 108 8.76 -28.69 16.47
CA ASP A 108 8.05 -29.63 15.60
C ASP A 108 6.54 -29.58 15.81
N LEU A 109 6.08 -29.52 17.08
CA LEU A 109 4.66 -29.36 17.42
C LEU A 109 4.06 -28.04 16.93
N LEU A 110 4.81 -26.94 17.01
CA LEU A 110 4.32 -25.62 16.56
C LEU A 110 4.34 -25.48 15.04
N ALA A 111 5.29 -26.13 14.36
CA ALA A 111 5.34 -26.19 12.90
C ALA A 111 4.20 -27.05 12.31
N ALA A 112 3.77 -28.10 13.01
CA ALA A 112 2.64 -28.94 12.61
C ALA A 112 1.26 -28.28 12.81
N ALA A 113 1.18 -27.21 13.62
CA ALA A 113 -0.05 -26.48 13.92
C ALA A 113 -0.22 -25.17 13.09
N ALA A 114 0.72 -24.91 12.18
CA ALA A 114 0.80 -23.74 11.31
C ALA A 114 0.24 -24.06 9.92
#